data_AF-A0A976HTU2-F1
#
_entry.id   AF-A0A976HTU2-F1
#
_cell.length_a   1.000
_cell.length_b   1.000
_cell.length_c   1.000
_cell.angle_alpha   90.00
_cell.angle_beta   90.00
_cell.angle_gamma   90.00
#
_symmetry.space_group_name_H-M   'P 1'
#
loop_
_entity.id
_entity.type
_entity.pdbx_description
1 polymer ?
#
loop_
_entity_poly.entity_id
_entity_poly.type
_entity_poly.pdbx_seq_one_letter_code
_entity_poly.pdbx_strand_id
1 'polypeptide(L)'
;MSEWNSKVKRILKSELIKRGLSNEDLTLLLNENGCAETKSSVDSKISRGTFSASFFMQCLYVIGCTKIEIEEYQLIDIRNNFPVLQQLSDTSSNLIAAEPNVEFKTIKK
;
A
#
# COMPACT_ATOMS: atom_id res chain seq x y z
N MET A 1 18.98 1.47 8.70
CA MET A 1 17.73 1.92 8.05
C MET A 1 16.86 0.69 7.89
N SER A 2 15.58 0.71 8.31
CA SER A 2 14.72 -0.47 8.19
C SER A 2 14.42 -0.78 6.72
N GLU A 3 14.09 -2.04 6.41
CA GLU A 3 13.67 -2.46 5.07
C GLU A 3 12.47 -1.60 4.57
N TRP A 4 11.52 -1.32 5.46
CA TRP A 4 10.35 -0.49 5.17
C TRP A 4 10.70 0.94 4.81
N ASN A 5 11.64 1.57 5.51
CA ASN A 5 12.09 2.92 5.17
C ASN A 5 12.70 2.97 3.76
N SER A 6 13.47 1.93 3.40
CA SER A 6 14.04 1.80 2.05
C SER A 6 12.96 1.62 0.98
N LYS A 7 11.91 0.83 1.26
CA LYS A 7 10.76 0.64 0.36
C LYS A 7 10.00 1.95 0.14
N VAL A 8 9.60 2.63 1.21
CA VAL A 8 8.82 3.88 1.12
C VAL A 8 9.61 4.97 0.40
N LYS A 9 10.91 5.11 0.70
CA LYS A 9 11.82 6.01 -0.03
C LYS A 9 11.88 5.68 -1.52
N ARG A 10 12.02 4.40 -1.89
CA ARG A 10 12.06 3.97 -3.30
C ARG A 10 10.76 4.34 -4.02
N ILE A 11 9.61 4.11 -3.39
CA ILE A 11 8.29 4.46 -3.94
C ILE A 11 8.21 5.96 -4.20
N LEU A 12 8.53 6.81 -3.21
CA LEU A 12 8.45 8.26 -3.42
C LEU A 12 9.40 8.73 -4.53
N LYS A 13 10.64 8.22 -4.53
CA LYS A 13 11.63 8.58 -5.56
C LYS A 13 11.23 8.12 -6.96
N SER A 14 10.66 6.93 -7.11
CA SER A 14 10.22 6.46 -8.42
C SER A 14 9.09 7.32 -8.97
N GLU A 15 8.17 7.77 -8.12
CA GLU A 15 7.09 8.67 -8.51
C GLU A 15 7.58 10.07 -8.92
N LEU A 16 8.63 10.59 -8.28
CA LEU A 16 9.31 11.83 -8.69
C LEU A 16 9.99 11.66 -10.06
N ILE A 17 10.76 10.58 -10.24
CA ILE A 17 11.47 10.29 -11.49
C ILE A 17 10.49 10.14 -12.67
N LYS A 18 9.36 9.43 -12.48
CA LYS A 18 8.31 9.28 -13.50
C LYS A 18 7.75 10.62 -14.00
N ARG A 19 7.85 11.67 -13.19
CA ARG A 19 7.36 13.03 -13.48
C ARG A 19 8.46 14.02 -13.82
N GLY A 20 9.72 13.59 -13.85
CA GLY A 20 10.86 14.48 -14.10
C GLY A 20 11.10 15.52 -13.00
N LEU A 21 10.67 15.24 -11.77
CA LEU A 21 10.79 16.18 -10.65
C LEU A 21 12.01 15.88 -9.77
N SER A 22 12.70 16.92 -9.37
CA SER A 22 13.75 16.87 -8.35
C SER A 22 13.16 17.04 -6.94
N ASN A 23 13.99 16.79 -5.92
CA ASN A 23 13.61 17.11 -4.54
C ASN A 23 13.40 18.63 -4.33
N GLU A 24 14.04 19.47 -5.15
CA GLU A 24 13.87 20.92 -5.10
C GLU A 24 12.49 21.31 -5.66
N ASP A 25 12.10 20.72 -6.80
CA ASP A 25 10.76 20.93 -7.37
C ASP A 25 9.67 20.46 -6.41
N LEU A 26 9.85 19.28 -5.78
CA LEU A 26 8.95 18.81 -4.74
C LEU A 26 8.84 19.81 -3.57
N THR A 27 9.97 20.39 -3.14
CA THR A 27 9.97 21.38 -2.05
C THR A 27 9.15 22.61 -2.42
N LEU A 28 9.29 23.11 -3.66
CA LEU A 28 8.53 24.24 -4.16
C LEU A 28 7.03 23.92 -4.19
N LEU A 29 6.64 22.78 -4.78
CA LEU A 29 5.24 22.33 -4.89
C LEU A 29 4.57 22.13 -3.51
N LEU A 30 5.31 21.59 -2.54
CA LEU A 30 4.84 21.45 -1.16
C LEU A 30 4.55 22.82 -0.54
N ASN A 31 5.46 23.78 -0.72
CA ASN A 31 5.31 25.12 -0.18
C ASN A 31 4.18 25.92 -0.83
N GLU A 32 3.97 25.75 -2.14
CA GLU A 32 2.80 26.31 -2.86
C GLU A 32 1.46 25.79 -2.31
N ASN A 33 1.45 24.58 -1.75
CA ASN A 33 0.29 23.95 -1.10
C ASN A 33 0.24 24.17 0.43
N GLY A 34 0.98 25.17 0.93
CA GLY A 34 0.93 25.56 2.35
C GLY A 34 1.72 24.66 3.30
N CYS A 35 2.57 23.77 2.80
CA CYS A 35 3.58 23.13 3.63
C CYS A 35 4.70 24.13 3.93
N ALA A 36 5.39 24.00 5.07
CA ALA A 36 6.55 24.83 5.39
C ALA A 36 7.79 23.94 5.44
N GLU A 37 8.29 23.56 4.27
CA GLU A 37 9.43 22.66 4.11
C GLU A 37 10.63 23.38 3.50
N THR A 38 11.83 22.97 3.93
CA THR A 38 13.10 23.39 3.34
C THR A 38 13.66 22.27 2.49
N LYS A 39 14.50 22.60 1.50
CA LYS A 39 15.17 21.58 0.69
C LYS A 39 15.92 20.56 1.55
N SER A 40 16.63 21.02 2.59
CA SER A 40 17.38 20.16 3.50
C SER A 40 16.47 19.25 4.35
N SER A 41 15.28 19.72 4.76
CA SER A 41 14.33 18.89 5.52
C SER A 41 13.72 17.81 4.64
N VAL A 42 13.33 18.14 3.40
CA VAL A 42 12.84 17.18 2.40
C VAL A 42 13.92 16.15 2.07
N ASP A 43 15.14 16.59 1.76
CA ASP A 43 16.28 15.72 1.46
C ASP A 43 16.54 14.74 2.60
N SER A 44 16.53 15.21 3.84
CA SER A 44 16.75 14.37 5.03
C SER A 44 15.64 13.34 5.24
N LYS A 45 14.37 13.75 5.08
CA LYS A 45 13.19 12.87 5.18
C LYS A 45 13.25 11.77 4.13
N ILE A 46 13.43 12.14 2.87
CA ILE A 46 13.50 11.19 1.75
C ILE A 46 14.73 10.30 1.87
N SER A 47 15.89 10.85 2.25
CA SER A 47 17.12 10.07 2.39
C SER A 47 16.99 8.97 3.45
N ARG A 48 16.40 9.30 4.61
CA ARG A 48 16.21 8.38 5.74
C ARG A 48 15.02 7.44 5.56
N GLY A 49 14.05 7.80 4.72
CA GLY A 49 12.79 7.09 4.56
C GLY A 49 11.92 7.13 5.82
N THR A 50 12.12 8.14 6.68
CA THR A 50 11.37 8.35 7.93
C THR A 50 10.65 9.69 7.84
N PHE A 51 9.37 9.65 7.49
CA PHE A 51 8.48 10.80 7.45
C PHE A 51 7.06 10.36 7.81
N SER A 52 6.22 11.30 8.22
CA SER A 52 4.83 10.99 8.54
C SER A 52 4.07 10.53 7.29
N ALA A 53 3.02 9.74 7.49
CA ALA A 53 2.09 9.38 6.42
C ALA A 53 1.44 10.63 5.78
N SER A 54 1.19 11.68 6.58
CA SER A 54 0.67 12.96 6.07
C SER A 54 1.63 13.63 5.08
N PHE A 55 2.93 13.70 5.42
CA PHE A 55 3.96 14.23 4.53
C PHE A 55 4.04 13.42 3.24
N PHE A 56 3.97 12.08 3.34
CA PHE A 56 3.95 11.22 2.17
C PHE A 56 2.76 11.50 1.25
N MET A 57 1.55 11.59 1.82
CA MET A 57 0.34 11.90 1.07
C MET A 57 0.39 13.29 0.43
N GLN A 58 0.91 14.29 1.15
CA GLN A 58 1.13 15.63 0.59
C GLN A 58 2.08 15.56 -0.61
N CYS A 59 3.20 14.84 -0.50
CA CYS A 59 4.12 14.68 -1.62
C CYS A 59 3.42 14.06 -2.84
N LEU A 60 2.68 12.96 -2.64
CA LEU A 60 1.94 12.31 -3.73
C LEU A 60 0.89 13.25 -4.34
N TYR A 61 0.16 14.00 -3.52
CA TYR A 61 -0.86 14.93 -3.98
C TYR A 61 -0.26 16.05 -4.84
N VAL A 62 0.77 16.75 -4.36
CA VAL A 62 1.32 17.92 -5.06
C VAL A 62 2.05 17.56 -6.35
N ILE A 63 2.54 16.32 -6.47
CA ILE A 63 3.12 15.82 -7.74
C ILE A 63 2.06 15.22 -8.67
N GLY A 64 0.78 15.19 -8.29
CA GLY A 64 -0.27 14.58 -9.10
C GLY A 64 -0.15 13.05 -9.21
N CYS A 65 0.23 12.38 -8.12
CA CYS A 65 0.20 10.92 -8.00
C CYS A 65 -1.14 10.46 -7.43
N THR A 66 -1.91 9.76 -8.27
CA THR A 66 -3.26 9.25 -7.94
C THR A 66 -3.26 7.78 -7.56
N LYS A 67 -2.19 7.04 -7.88
CA LYS A 67 -2.06 5.62 -7.60
C LYS A 67 -0.61 5.29 -7.28
N ILE A 68 -0.42 4.57 -6.17
CA ILE A 68 0.85 3.92 -5.83
C ILE A 68 0.67 2.41 -5.90
N GLU A 69 1.73 1.72 -6.28
CA GLU A 69 1.79 0.26 -6.29
C GLU A 69 2.75 -0.22 -5.20
N ILE A 70 2.31 -1.20 -4.42
CA ILE A 70 3.11 -1.81 -3.36
C ILE A 70 3.40 -3.23 -3.81
N GLU A 71 4.68 -3.63 -3.80
CA GLU A 71 5.10 -5.00 -4.13
C GLU A 71 4.26 -6.02 -3.31
N GLU A 72 3.75 -7.04 -3.99
CA GLU A 72 2.81 -8.00 -3.43
C GLU A 72 3.41 -8.74 -2.22
N TYR A 73 2.61 -8.95 -1.18
CA TYR A 73 3.02 -9.79 -0.06
C TYR A 73 3.18 -11.21 -0.58
N GLN A 74 4.43 -11.67 -0.70
CA GLN A 74 4.70 -13.09 -0.90
C GLN A 74 4.20 -13.81 0.35
N LEU A 75 3.00 -14.36 0.28
CA LEU A 75 2.57 -15.38 1.23
C LEU A 75 3.61 -16.48 1.10
N ILE A 76 4.47 -16.62 2.11
CA ILE A 76 5.24 -17.84 2.31
C ILE A 76 4.20 -18.95 2.26
N ASP A 77 4.34 -19.81 1.26
CA ASP A 77 3.31 -20.75 0.82
C ASP A 77 2.78 -21.60 1.99
N ILE A 78 1.70 -21.14 2.62
CA ILE A 78 1.00 -21.85 3.70
C ILE A 78 0.44 -23.19 3.21
N ARG A 79 0.43 -23.43 1.89
CA ARG A 79 0.05 -24.74 1.32
C ARG A 79 1.09 -25.81 1.64
N ASN A 80 2.37 -25.46 1.80
CA ASN A 80 3.42 -26.44 2.12
C ASN A 80 3.57 -26.74 3.61
N ASN A 81 2.96 -25.95 4.51
CA ASN A 81 3.12 -26.12 5.96
C ASN A 81 1.80 -26.46 6.70
N PHE A 82 0.69 -26.65 5.98
CA PHE A 82 -0.60 -27.03 6.55
C PHE A 82 -1.25 -28.18 5.75
N PRO A 83 -0.85 -29.45 5.99
CA PRO A 83 -1.32 -30.60 5.21
C PRO A 83 -2.84 -30.86 5.29
N VAL A 84 -3.54 -30.20 6.22
CA VAL A 84 -5.01 -30.34 6.39
C VAL A 84 -5.81 -29.72 5.25
N LEU A 85 -5.28 -28.72 4.55
CA LEU A 85 -6.03 -28.01 3.49
C LEU A 85 -5.96 -28.72 2.13
N GLN A 86 -5.15 -29.76 1.99
CA GLN A 86 -5.02 -30.54 0.75
C GLN A 86 -6.19 -31.52 0.56
N GLN A 87 -6.93 -31.86 1.61
CA GLN A 87 -8.02 -32.85 1.55
C GLN A 87 -9.39 -32.26 1.18
N LEU A 88 -9.53 -30.93 1.07
CA LEU A 88 -10.82 -30.28 0.81
C LEU A 88 -11.15 -30.14 -0.71
N SER A 89 -10.18 -30.35 -1.60
CA SER A 89 -10.43 -30.40 -3.05
C SER A 89 -11.06 -31.73 -3.49
N ASP A 90 -10.77 -32.82 -2.78
CA ASP A 90 -11.10 -34.18 -3.24
C ASP A 90 -12.55 -34.58 -2.87
N THR A 91 -13.18 -33.85 -1.94
CA THR A 91 -14.55 -34.15 -1.47
C THR A 91 -15.61 -33.30 -2.16
N SER A 92 -15.22 -32.26 -2.92
CA SER A 92 -16.17 -31.33 -3.57
C SER A 92 -16.96 -31.96 -4.74
N SER A 93 -16.58 -33.16 -5.20
CA SER A 93 -17.27 -33.87 -6.27
C SER A 93 -18.54 -34.63 -5.82
N ASN A 94 -18.84 -34.72 -4.52
CA ASN A 94 -19.96 -35.53 -4.00
C ASN A 94 -21.03 -34.77 -3.19
N LEU A 95 -21.09 -33.43 -3.30
CA LEU A 95 -22.16 -32.63 -2.68
C LEU A 95 -22.99 -31.90 -3.76
N ILE A 96 -23.48 -32.67 -4.74
CA ILE A 96 -24.72 -32.34 -5.43
C ILE A 96 -25.84 -33.06 -4.68
N ALA A 97 -26.39 -32.43 -3.63
CA ALA A 97 -27.77 -32.60 -3.19
C ALA A 97 -28.06 -31.76 -1.94
N ALA A 98 -29.21 -31.08 -1.99
CA ALA A 98 -29.90 -30.35 -0.92
C ALA A 98 -29.54 -28.86 -0.76
N GLU A 99 -30.32 -28.00 -1.41
CA GLU A 99 -30.63 -26.67 -0.87
C GLU A 99 -31.57 -26.83 0.34
N PRO A 100 -31.30 -26.15 1.47
CA PRO A 100 -32.36 -25.78 2.39
C PRO A 100 -32.47 -24.25 2.44
N ASN A 101 -33.64 -23.79 1.99
CA ASN A 101 -34.24 -22.49 2.22
C ASN A 101 -34.07 -22.02 3.67
N VAL A 102 -33.45 -20.86 3.91
CA VAL A 102 -33.49 -20.18 5.23
C VAL A 102 -33.87 -18.72 5.05
N GLU A 103 -35.10 -18.45 5.48
CA GLU A 103 -35.74 -17.14 5.57
C GLU A 103 -34.98 -16.22 6.54
N PHE A 104 -34.45 -15.10 6.06
CA PHE A 104 -33.78 -14.11 6.90
C PHE A 104 -34.82 -13.32 7.70
N LYS A 105 -35.04 -13.70 8.96
CA LYS A 105 -35.87 -12.90 9.88
C LYS A 105 -35.10 -11.64 10.29
N THR A 106 -35.50 -10.49 9.74
CA THR A 106 -34.97 -9.17 10.13
C THR A 106 -35.29 -8.91 11.60
N ILE A 107 -34.27 -8.67 12.42
CA ILE A 107 -34.44 -8.16 13.79
C ILE A 107 -34.89 -6.70 13.64
N LYS A 108 -36.13 -6.40 14.06
CA LYS A 108 -36.63 -5.04 14.12
C LYS A 108 -35.94 -4.25 15.25
N LYS A 109 -35.72 -2.99 14.93
CA LYS A 109 -35.05 -1.89 15.64
C LYS A 109 -35.47 -1.71 17.10
#